data_AF-A0A2P9GTE7-F1
#
_entry.id   AF-A0A2P9GTE7-F1
#
_cell.length_a   1.000
_cell.length_b   1.000
_cell.length_c   1.000
_cell.angle_alpha   90.00
_cell.angle_beta   90.00
_cell.angle_gamma   90.00
#
_symmetry.space_group_name_H-M   'P 1'
#
loop_
_entity.id
_entity.type
_entity.pdbx_description
1 polymer ?
#
loop_
_entity_poly.entity_id
_entity_poly.type
_entity_poly.pdbx_seq_one_letter_code
_entity_poly.pdbx_strand_id
1 'polypeptide(L)'
;MLAIARIEQLSPFPFKQIMNDLQTYPNLRDIIWAQEEHMNMGPWFYVSRRIEASIKQLKKDNPKWNIEIPEVRYSGRDVYAAQSAGDLNLHLYQLDEFLVDAFNLDKKYNMHVQKYTDTL
;
A
#
# COMPACT_ATOMS: atom_id res chain seq x y z
N MET A 1 11.81 9.88 -6.90
CA MET A 1 10.59 10.72 -6.95
C MET A 1 9.49 9.97 -6.24
N LEU A 2 8.72 10.65 -5.41
CA LEU A 2 7.56 10.10 -4.71
C LEU A 2 6.30 10.82 -5.21
N ALA A 3 5.21 10.07 -5.39
CA ALA A 3 3.89 10.61 -5.68
C ALA A 3 2.89 10.03 -4.68
N ILE A 4 1.96 10.86 -4.22
CA ILE A 4 0.88 10.44 -3.32
C ILE A 4 -0.43 10.55 -4.10
N ALA A 5 -1.18 9.46 -4.14
CA ALA A 5 -2.51 9.40 -4.72
C ALA A 5 -3.53 9.01 -3.65
N ARG A 6 -4.76 9.48 -3.79
CA ARG A 6 -5.87 9.14 -2.88
C ARG A 6 -6.93 8.36 -3.64
N ILE A 7 -7.51 7.36 -2.98
CA ILE A 7 -8.67 6.64 -3.49
C ILE A 7 -9.91 7.15 -2.75
N GLU A 8 -10.61 8.11 -3.35
CA GLU A 8 -11.81 8.74 -2.77
C GLU A 8 -13.01 7.78 -2.74
N GLN A 9 -13.06 6.83 -3.68
CA GLN A 9 -14.12 5.84 -3.77
C GLN A 9 -13.54 4.44 -3.64
N LEU A 10 -13.77 3.80 -2.51
CA LEU A 10 -13.35 2.42 -2.29
C LEU A 10 -14.25 1.41 -3.02
N SER A 11 -15.57 1.64 -3.01
CA SER A 11 -16.55 0.75 -3.64
C SER A 11 -17.66 1.53 -4.35
N PRO A 12 -18.02 1.17 -5.60
CA PRO A 12 -17.34 0.17 -6.44
C PRO A 12 -15.91 0.61 -6.79
N PHE A 13 -14.98 -0.35 -6.85
CA PHE A 13 -13.56 -0.04 -7.04
C PHE A 13 -13.29 0.63 -8.40
N PRO A 14 -12.59 1.78 -8.45
CA PRO A 14 -12.49 2.62 -9.64
C PRO A 14 -11.36 2.18 -10.59
N PHE A 15 -11.44 0.96 -11.13
CA PHE A 15 -10.41 0.37 -12.00
C PHE A 15 -9.91 1.30 -13.11
N LYS A 16 -10.83 1.95 -13.84
CA LYS A 16 -10.48 2.83 -14.96
C LYS A 16 -9.67 4.05 -14.53
N GLN A 17 -10.00 4.66 -13.40
CA GLN A 17 -9.29 5.83 -12.88
C GLN A 17 -7.88 5.44 -12.44
N ILE A 18 -7.76 4.35 -11.67
CA ILE A 18 -6.46 3.82 -11.23
C ILE A 18 -5.55 3.51 -12.42
N MET A 19 -6.06 2.81 -13.45
CA MET A 19 -5.25 2.49 -14.63
C MET A 19 -4.82 3.73 -15.42
N ASN A 20 -5.65 4.77 -15.48
CA ASN A 20 -5.28 6.02 -16.13
C ASN A 20 -4.19 6.75 -15.34
N ASP A 21 -4.31 6.83 -14.01
CA ASP A 21 -3.34 7.49 -13.15
C ASP A 21 -1.99 6.77 -13.18
N LEU A 22 -1.97 5.43 -13.15
CA LEU A 22 -0.74 4.64 -13.24
C LEU A 22 0.04 4.89 -14.54
N GLN A 23 -0.64 5.14 -15.66
CA GLN A 23 0.01 5.45 -16.94
C GLN A 23 0.76 6.79 -16.92
N THR A 24 0.39 7.71 -16.02
CA THR A 24 1.10 8.99 -15.87
C THR A 24 2.49 8.83 -15.23
N TYR A 25 2.79 7.65 -14.67
CA TYR A 25 4.06 7.33 -14.03
C TYR A 25 4.84 6.24 -14.81
N PRO A 26 5.51 6.56 -15.93
CA PRO A 26 6.18 5.58 -16.78
C PRO A 26 7.42 4.93 -16.15
N ASN A 27 7.95 5.52 -15.07
CA ASN A 27 9.10 5.01 -14.32
C ASN A 27 8.68 4.48 -12.93
N LEU A 28 7.40 4.17 -12.73
CA LEU A 28 6.90 3.60 -11.49
C LEU A 28 7.61 2.27 -11.20
N ARG A 29 8.19 2.15 -10.00
CA ARG A 29 8.90 0.94 -9.56
C ARG A 29 8.09 0.18 -8.53
N ASP A 30 7.43 0.92 -7.65
CA ASP A 30 6.82 0.39 -6.44
C ASP A 30 5.52 1.12 -6.14
N ILE A 31 4.56 0.39 -5.56
CA ILE A 31 3.32 0.97 -5.04
C ILE A 31 3.19 0.54 -3.59
N ILE A 32 2.99 1.53 -2.72
CA ILE A 32 2.73 1.35 -1.31
C ILE A 32 1.28 1.79 -1.05
N TRP A 33 0.50 0.92 -0.41
CA TRP A 33 -0.77 1.29 0.18
C TRP A 33 -0.53 1.77 1.61
N ALA A 34 -0.83 3.03 1.88
CA ALA A 34 -0.68 3.63 3.19
C ALA A 34 -2.07 3.77 3.86
N GLN A 35 -2.23 3.27 5.09
CA GLN A 35 -3.45 3.45 5.90
C GLN A 35 -3.12 3.58 7.39
N GLU A 36 -3.92 4.35 8.13
CA GLU A 36 -3.75 4.49 9.58
C GLU A 36 -4.33 3.31 10.36
N GLU A 37 -5.34 2.63 9.81
CA GLU A 37 -5.95 1.47 10.44
C GLU A 37 -4.99 0.28 10.51
N HIS A 38 -5.25 -0.62 11.46
CA HIS A 38 -4.58 -1.92 11.54
C HIS A 38 -4.72 -2.71 10.25
N MET A 39 -3.75 -3.55 9.91
CA MET A 39 -3.73 -4.30 8.64
C MET A 39 -4.92 -5.25 8.46
N ASN A 40 -5.41 -5.82 9.57
CA ASN A 40 -6.63 -6.63 9.59
C ASN A 40 -7.91 -5.81 9.55
N MET A 41 -7.80 -4.49 9.50
CA MET A 41 -8.87 -3.52 9.39
C MET A 41 -8.68 -2.66 8.13
N GLY A 42 -9.66 -1.80 7.90
CA GLY A 42 -9.63 -0.91 6.76
C GLY A 42 -9.69 -1.64 5.41
N PRO A 43 -9.32 -0.94 4.33
CA PRO A 43 -9.54 -1.42 2.97
C PRO A 43 -8.42 -2.30 2.41
N TRP A 44 -7.32 -2.51 3.13
CA TRP A 44 -6.11 -3.18 2.62
C TRP A 44 -6.40 -4.46 1.82
N PHE A 45 -7.09 -5.44 2.42
CA PHE A 45 -7.40 -6.71 1.76
C PHE A 45 -8.36 -6.56 0.57
N TYR A 46 -9.20 -5.53 0.58
CA TYR A 46 -10.11 -5.23 -0.53
C TYR A 46 -9.36 -4.56 -1.70
N VAL A 47 -8.50 -3.60 -1.41
CA VAL A 47 -7.86 -2.73 -2.42
C VAL A 47 -6.63 -3.35 -3.05
N SER A 48 -5.75 -3.97 -2.27
CA SER A 48 -4.47 -4.54 -2.74
C SER A 48 -4.63 -5.42 -3.98
N ARG A 49 -5.50 -6.43 -3.91
CA ARG A 49 -5.76 -7.36 -5.02
C ARG A 49 -6.37 -6.69 -6.25
N ARG A 50 -7.11 -5.60 -6.07
CA ARG A 50 -7.74 -4.87 -7.17
C ARG A 50 -6.75 -3.93 -7.86
N ILE A 51 -5.83 -3.33 -7.12
CA ILE A 51 -4.70 -2.60 -7.70
C ILE A 51 -3.82 -3.57 -8.49
N GLU A 52 -3.46 -4.73 -7.92
CA GLU A 52 -2.70 -5.77 -8.63
C GLU A 52 -3.41 -6.23 -9.92
N ALA A 53 -4.72 -6.44 -9.87
CA ALA A 53 -5.51 -6.78 -11.05
C ALA A 53 -5.50 -5.64 -12.09
N SER A 54 -5.57 -4.38 -11.65
CA SER A 54 -5.49 -3.20 -12.53
C SER A 54 -4.15 -3.13 -13.26
N ILE A 55 -3.04 -3.39 -12.56
CA ILE A 55 -1.69 -3.43 -13.14
C ILE A 55 -1.58 -4.55 -14.17
N LYS A 56 -2.07 -5.76 -13.84
CA LYS A 56 -2.07 -6.91 -14.76
C LYS A 56 -2.89 -6.62 -16.03
N GLN A 57 -4.07 -6.03 -15.87
CA GLN A 57 -4.92 -5.65 -16.99
C GLN A 57 -4.27 -4.55 -17.84
N LEU A 58 -3.67 -3.54 -17.21
CA LEU A 58 -2.96 -2.46 -17.91
C LEU A 58 -1.78 -3.00 -18.73
N LYS A 59 -1.00 -3.95 -18.20
CA LYS A 59 0.10 -4.61 -18.93
C LYS A 59 -0.43 -5.39 -20.14
N LYS A 60 -1.60 -6.02 -20.02
CA LYS A 60 -2.25 -6.74 -21.13
C LYS A 60 -2.72 -5.77 -22.23
N ASP A 61 -3.33 -4.65 -21.84
CA ASP A 61 -3.85 -3.66 -22.79
C ASP A 61 -2.73 -2.85 -23.45
N ASN A 62 -1.62 -2.63 -22.74
CA ASN A 62 -0.47 -1.86 -23.20
C ASN A 62 0.84 -2.65 -23.05
N PRO A 63 1.19 -3.55 -23.99
CA PRO A 63 2.42 -4.35 -23.92
C PRO A 63 3.73 -3.54 -23.90
N LYS A 64 3.68 -2.27 -24.33
CA LYS A 64 4.83 -1.34 -24.27
C LYS A 64 5.08 -0.77 -22.87
N TRP A 65 4.12 -0.92 -21.94
CA TRP A 65 4.26 -0.48 -20.56
C TRP A 65 5.14 -1.48 -19.80
N ASN A 66 6.44 -1.19 -19.74
CA ASN A 66 7.49 -2.09 -19.25
C ASN A 66 7.65 -2.08 -17.71
N ILE A 67 6.62 -1.66 -16.98
CA ILE A 67 6.66 -1.61 -15.52
C ILE A 67 6.25 -2.96 -14.96
N GLU A 68 7.10 -3.50 -14.09
CA GLU A 68 6.85 -4.76 -13.39
C GLU A 68 6.74 -4.49 -11.90
N ILE A 69 5.51 -4.50 -11.40
CA ILE A 69 5.21 -4.38 -9.98
C ILE A 69 4.67 -5.74 -9.54
N PRO A 70 5.47 -6.55 -8.83
CA PRO A 70 5.07 -7.91 -8.47
C PRO A 70 3.95 -7.93 -7.43
N GLU A 71 3.97 -6.98 -6.50
CA GLU A 71 2.98 -6.84 -5.43
C GLU A 71 2.82 -5.38 -5.02
N VAL A 72 1.66 -5.05 -4.47
CA VAL A 72 1.45 -3.80 -3.72
C VAL A 72 1.95 -4.04 -2.31
N ARG A 73 2.77 -3.12 -1.77
CA ARG A 73 3.27 -3.23 -0.40
C ARG A 73 2.37 -2.49 0.59
N TYR A 74 2.22 -3.04 1.79
CA TYR A 74 1.45 -2.44 2.86
C TYR A 74 2.31 -1.52 3.72
N SER A 75 1.77 -0.36 4.06
CA SER A 75 2.25 0.51 5.12
C SER A 75 1.08 0.95 5.99
N GLY A 76 1.18 0.70 7.29
CA GLY A 76 0.11 0.99 8.24
C GLY A 76 0.34 0.25 9.54
N ARG A 77 -0.62 0.35 10.47
CA ARG A 77 -0.49 -0.31 11.76
C ARG A 77 -0.51 -1.84 11.60
N ASP A 78 0.23 -2.51 12.47
CA ASP A 78 0.27 -3.96 12.56
C ASP A 78 -1.10 -4.53 12.99
N VAL A 79 -1.28 -5.85 12.89
CA VAL A 79 -2.54 -6.50 13.27
C VAL A 79 -2.88 -6.27 14.74
N TYR A 80 -4.14 -5.91 15.01
CA TYR A 80 -4.60 -5.72 16.38
C TYR A 80 -6.08 -6.11 16.53
N ALA A 81 -6.45 -6.57 17.72
CA ALA A 81 -7.82 -6.98 18.01
C ALA A 81 -8.75 -5.77 18.23
N ALA A 82 -8.23 -4.69 18.84
CA ALA A 82 -8.98 -3.46 19.05
C ALA A 82 -8.80 -2.50 17.87
N GLN A 83 -9.73 -1.55 17.72
CA GLN A 83 -9.67 -0.55 16.64
C GLN A 83 -8.62 0.55 16.86
N SER A 84 -8.18 0.76 18.10
CA SER A 84 -7.16 1.75 18.45
C SER A 84 -6.43 1.37 19.73
N ALA A 85 -5.20 1.87 19.89
CA ALA A 85 -4.56 1.98 21.19
C ALA A 85 -5.38 2.94 22.08
N GLY A 86 -5.63 2.55 23.34
CA GLY A 86 -6.24 3.42 24.35
C GLY A 86 -5.24 4.37 25.03
N ASP A 87 -3.97 4.32 24.63
CA ASP A 87 -2.86 5.13 25.13
C ASP A 87 -2.33 6.04 24.02
N LEU A 88 -2.25 7.34 24.30
CA LEU A 88 -1.77 8.36 23.37
C LEU A 88 -0.29 8.17 23.00
N ASN A 89 0.57 7.77 23.94
CA ASN A 89 1.99 7.60 23.66
C ASN A 89 2.22 6.44 22.69
N LEU A 90 1.48 5.35 22.89
CA LEU A 90 1.50 4.21 21.96
C LEU A 90 0.97 4.60 20.58
N HIS A 91 -0.10 5.40 20.53
CA HIS A 91 -0.64 5.91 19.27
C HIS A 91 0.39 6.77 18.51
N LEU A 92 1.07 7.70 19.19
CA LEU A 92 2.10 8.56 18.58
C LEU A 92 3.30 7.75 18.08
N TYR A 93 3.73 6.75 18.85
CA TYR A 93 4.79 5.84 18.43
C TYR A 93 4.41 5.06 17.15
N GLN A 94 3.20 4.50 17.10
CA GLN A 94 2.71 3.77 15.92
C GLN A 94 2.55 4.67 14.70
N LEU A 95 2.16 5.93 14.91
CA LEU A 95 2.08 6.93 13.84
C LEU A 95 3.46 7.24 13.26
N ASP A 96 4.47 7.44 14.10
CA ASP A 96 5.85 7.67 13.67
C ASP A 96 6.41 6.46 12.88
N GLU A 97 6.22 5.25 13.41
CA GLU A 97 6.61 3.99 12.75
C GLU A 97 5.96 3.85 11.37
N PHE A 98 4.66 4.16 11.26
CA PHE A 98 3.93 4.18 10.00
C PHE A 98 4.49 5.21 9.01
N LEU A 99 4.73 6.44 9.44
CA LEU A 99 5.22 7.50 8.56
C LEU A 99 6.61 7.16 8.01
N VAL A 100 7.53 6.71 8.87
CA VAL A 100 8.87 6.27 8.45
C VAL A 100 8.78 5.18 7.39
N ASP A 101 7.88 4.23 7.56
CA ASP A 101 7.69 3.11 6.64
C ASP A 101 7.00 3.49 5.32
N ALA A 102 6.01 4.39 5.35
CA ALA A 102 5.30 4.84 4.15
C ALA A 102 6.21 5.63 3.21
N PHE A 103 7.15 6.39 3.77
CA PHE A 103 8.09 7.24 3.01
C PHE A 103 9.44 6.56 2.72
N ASN A 104 9.65 5.31 3.16
CA ASN A 104 10.89 4.57 2.89
C ASN A 104 10.96 4.08 1.44
N LEU A 105 11.71 4.80 0.60
CA LEU A 105 11.91 4.49 -0.82
C LEU A 105 12.72 3.21 -1.07
N ASP A 106 13.52 2.77 -0.10
CA ASP A 106 14.36 1.57 -0.20
C ASP A 106 13.65 0.31 0.33
N LYS A 107 12.39 0.45 0.75
CA LYS A 107 11.56 -0.64 1.26
C LYS A 107 11.38 -1.72 0.20
N LYS A 108 11.91 -2.91 0.46
CA LYS A 108 11.79 -4.10 -0.42
C LYS A 108 10.84 -5.17 0.11
N TYR A 109 10.36 -5.03 1.34
CA TYR A 109 9.57 -6.02 2.05
C TYR A 109 8.41 -5.35 2.77
N ASN A 110 7.41 -6.14 3.19
CA ASN A 110 6.36 -5.64 4.06
C ASN A 110 6.85 -5.66 5.52
N MET A 111 6.70 -4.55 6.25
CA MET A 111 7.24 -4.40 7.61
C MET A 111 6.82 -5.53 8.55
N HIS A 112 5.56 -5.96 8.49
CA HIS A 112 5.05 -7.05 9.33
C HIS A 112 5.80 -8.36 9.11
N VAL A 113 6.17 -8.69 7.86
CA VAL A 113 6.95 -9.90 7.59
C VAL A 113 8.29 -9.80 8.30
N GLN A 114 9.00 -8.69 8.12
CA GLN A 114 10.28 -8.47 8.76
C GLN A 114 10.19 -8.54 10.29
N LYS A 115 9.19 -7.87 10.88
CA LYS A 115 8.97 -7.83 12.33
C LYS A 115 8.84 -9.23 12.94
N TYR A 116 8.16 -10.15 12.25
CA TYR A 116 7.96 -11.52 12.72
C TYR A 116 9.02 -12.52 12.24
N THR A 117 9.87 -12.17 11.26
CA THR A 117 10.97 -13.04 10.79
C THR A 117 12.32 -12.71 11.42
N ASP A 118 12.59 -11.44 11.73
CA ASP A 118 13.87 -10.99 12.30
C ASP A 118 13.99 -11.28 13.81
N THR A 119 12.94 -11.86 14.40
CA THR A 119 12.91 -12.31 15.80
C THR A 119 13.35 -13.77 16.00
N LEU A 120 13.84 -14.43 14.95
CA LEU A 120 14.45 -15.77 14.97
C LEU A 120 15.95 -15.69 14.66
#